data_AF-A0A9J6HC65-F1
#
_entry.id   AF-A0A9J6HC65-F1
#
_cell.length_a   1.000
_cell.length_b   1.000
_cell.length_c   1.000
_cell.angle_alpha   90.00
_cell.angle_beta   90.00
_cell.angle_gamma   90.00
#
_symmetry.space_group_name_H-M   'P 1'
#
loop_
_entity.id
_entity.type
_entity.pdbx_description
1 polymer ?
#
loop_
_entity_poly.entity_id
_entity_poly.type
_entity_poly.pdbx_seq_one_letter_code
_entity_poly.pdbx_strand_id
1 'polypeptide(L)'
;MAHAQQEFTLVGYLEDLEKKPMKFVEPIPAARICSACSNVPRLTYYLLCGHTLCEPCYKICATTSECACPLDGDVCATGEVTSKDYPAENLLRRKVHCWNEANGCPVTLPASQIAQHVRQECEYHVTRCPKCLAAVLCRDVCAHLKSRCTALKTHDTLEAQQFADGNENTQLAFEREVKQSVVELDAKLAQVYLESSSQSEKLVELSHKVNQLNETLTKQFGPALDRNAAEIKALYAEKSESLRTAITSALTLVPNDTKTHQRVITGYAALKEKAFKDDWSWSMSNQVYLRRYLMSWGLCFEKEGDSVHLQLCVQLHEGKEDDFLDWPATNDFKLSIIHPETRQERLLRGSPSEAPNKHFSRPIKTSNPPIRFRNTGVESCSVERDGYVKEDQLLVRFEVLP
;
A
#
# COMPACT_ATOMS: atom_id res chain seq x y z
N MET A 1 -15.97 -41.42 -7.39
CA MET A 1 -15.16 -41.26 -6.16
C MET A 1 -15.37 -39.83 -5.68
N ALA A 2 -15.51 -39.60 -4.38
CA ALA A 2 -15.75 -38.23 -3.88
C ALA A 2 -14.50 -37.37 -4.08
N HIS A 3 -14.60 -36.31 -4.88
CA HIS A 3 -13.57 -35.29 -4.91
C HIS A 3 -13.53 -34.63 -3.54
N ALA A 4 -12.39 -34.73 -2.84
CA ALA A 4 -12.21 -34.03 -1.58
C ALA A 4 -12.46 -32.53 -1.78
N GLN A 5 -13.28 -31.92 -0.92
CA GLN A 5 -13.49 -30.48 -0.94
C GLN A 5 -12.19 -29.80 -0.51
N GLN A 6 -11.41 -29.41 -1.51
CA GLN A 6 -10.10 -28.80 -1.34
C GLN A 6 -10.24 -27.38 -0.79
N GLU A 7 -9.42 -27.05 0.21
CA GLU A 7 -9.31 -25.68 0.72
C GLU A 7 -8.38 -24.87 -0.18
N PHE A 8 -8.78 -23.63 -0.48
CA PHE A 8 -8.05 -22.72 -1.35
C PHE A 8 -7.74 -21.41 -0.63
N THR A 9 -6.49 -20.98 -0.70
CA THR A 9 -6.05 -19.70 -0.16
C THR A 9 -6.17 -18.61 -1.23
N LEU A 10 -6.83 -17.50 -0.89
CA LEU A 10 -6.94 -16.35 -1.79
C LEU A 10 -5.75 -15.40 -1.64
N VAL A 11 -5.32 -14.83 -2.77
CA VAL A 11 -4.22 -13.86 -2.85
C VAL A 11 -4.59 -12.69 -3.75
N GLY A 12 -4.49 -11.46 -3.25
CA GLY A 12 -4.80 -10.24 -3.98
C GLY A 12 -6.29 -9.91 -4.12
N TYR A 13 -7.08 -10.19 -3.07
CA TYR A 13 -8.54 -9.91 -3.04
C TYR A 13 -8.89 -8.85 -1.99
N LEU A 14 -9.45 -9.25 -0.84
CA LEU A 14 -9.78 -8.36 0.28
C LEU A 14 -8.84 -8.66 1.44
N GLU A 15 -8.38 -7.60 2.12
CA GLU A 15 -7.43 -7.69 3.25
C GLU A 15 -7.90 -8.66 4.36
N ASP A 16 -9.20 -8.62 4.69
CA ASP A 16 -9.84 -9.53 5.67
C ASP A 16 -9.81 -11.03 5.28
N LEU A 17 -9.56 -11.34 4.00
CA LEU A 17 -9.57 -12.69 3.41
C LEU A 17 -8.18 -13.14 2.94
N GLU A 18 -7.21 -12.23 2.90
CA GLU A 18 -5.85 -12.46 2.41
C GLU A 18 -5.19 -13.60 3.21
N LYS A 19 -4.62 -14.59 2.51
CA LYS A 19 -3.94 -15.77 3.10
C LYS A 19 -4.80 -16.69 3.98
N LYS A 20 -6.12 -16.54 4.00
CA LYS A 20 -7.01 -17.46 4.75
C LYS A 20 -7.50 -18.60 3.85
N PRO A 21 -7.54 -19.85 4.35
CA PRO A 21 -8.09 -20.97 3.61
C PRO A 21 -9.61 -20.77 3.46
N MET A 22 -10.14 -21.08 2.29
CA MET A 22 -11.58 -21.07 2.02
C MET A 22 -12.01 -22.34 1.30
N LYS A 23 -13.03 -22.99 1.87
CA LYS A 23 -13.65 -24.19 1.34
C LYS A 23 -14.86 -23.78 0.49
N PHE A 24 -14.68 -23.78 -0.83
CA PHE A 24 -15.75 -23.41 -1.76
C PHE A 24 -16.75 -24.56 -1.93
N VAL A 25 -18.04 -24.22 -2.01
CA VAL A 25 -19.12 -25.20 -2.21
C VAL A 25 -19.04 -25.83 -3.60
N GLU A 26 -18.81 -24.99 -4.60
CA GLU A 26 -18.61 -25.40 -5.99
C GLU A 26 -17.12 -25.39 -6.35
N PRO A 27 -16.61 -26.41 -7.07
CA PRO A 27 -15.22 -26.46 -7.51
C PRO A 27 -14.75 -25.17 -8.20
N ILE A 28 -13.54 -24.73 -7.92
CA ILE A 28 -12.93 -23.60 -8.62
C ILE A 28 -12.41 -24.10 -9.98
N PRO A 29 -12.65 -23.41 -11.10
CA PRO A 29 -12.07 -23.79 -12.38
C PRO A 29 -10.54 -23.85 -12.30
N ALA A 30 -9.92 -24.91 -12.82
CA ALA A 30 -8.46 -25.11 -12.77
C ALA A 30 -7.68 -23.90 -13.31
N ALA A 31 -8.22 -23.23 -14.33
CA ALA A 31 -7.72 -22.00 -14.92
C ALA A 31 -7.70 -20.76 -13.97
N ARG A 32 -8.16 -20.89 -12.72
CA ARG A 32 -8.05 -19.89 -11.64
C ARG A 32 -7.17 -20.34 -10.47
N ILE A 33 -6.63 -21.54 -10.53
CA ILE A 33 -5.79 -22.14 -9.48
C ILE A 33 -4.35 -22.12 -10.00
N CYS A 34 -3.41 -21.63 -9.21
CA CYS A 34 -1.99 -21.75 -9.55
C CYS A 34 -1.56 -23.22 -9.50
N SER A 35 -1.19 -23.80 -10.63
CA SER A 35 -0.75 -25.20 -10.74
C SER A 35 0.50 -25.49 -9.88
N ALA A 36 1.33 -24.48 -9.58
CA ALA A 36 2.54 -24.64 -8.77
C ALA A 36 2.32 -24.52 -7.24
N CYS A 37 1.42 -23.64 -6.77
CA CYS A 37 1.23 -23.37 -5.33
C CYS A 37 -0.20 -23.54 -4.82
N SER A 38 -1.13 -24.00 -5.65
CA SER A 38 -2.57 -24.20 -5.36
C SER A 38 -3.37 -22.98 -4.86
N ASN A 39 -2.73 -21.83 -4.67
CA ASN A 39 -3.40 -20.57 -4.36
C ASN A 39 -4.31 -20.14 -5.51
N VAL A 40 -5.36 -19.40 -5.18
CA VAL A 40 -6.28 -18.79 -6.14
C VAL A 40 -5.98 -17.30 -6.19
N PRO A 41 -5.14 -16.84 -7.14
CA PRO A 41 -4.82 -15.44 -7.29
C PRO A 41 -5.95 -14.68 -7.99
N ARG A 42 -5.88 -13.35 -7.94
CA ARG A 42 -6.67 -12.48 -8.83
C ARG A 42 -6.16 -12.52 -10.28
N LEU A 43 -4.83 -12.49 -10.45
CA LEU A 43 -4.15 -12.50 -11.75
C LEU A 43 -3.48 -13.85 -12.01
N THR A 44 -3.73 -14.40 -13.20
CA THR A 44 -3.15 -15.68 -13.67
C THR A 44 -2.37 -15.50 -14.97
N TYR A 45 -1.37 -16.36 -15.18
CA TYR A 45 -0.54 -16.44 -16.38
C TYR A 45 -0.67 -17.85 -16.96
N TYR A 46 -1.02 -17.96 -18.24
CA TYR A 46 -1.14 -19.24 -18.95
C TYR A 46 0.14 -19.53 -19.73
N LEU A 47 0.71 -20.71 -19.46
CA LEU A 47 1.87 -21.23 -20.18
C LEU A 47 1.41 -22.05 -21.40
N LEU A 48 2.29 -22.21 -22.40
CA LEU A 48 1.98 -22.95 -23.63
C LEU A 48 1.68 -24.43 -23.39
N CYS A 49 2.27 -25.04 -22.35
CA CYS A 49 1.95 -26.39 -21.88
C CYS A 49 0.57 -26.51 -21.19
N GLY A 50 -0.20 -25.41 -21.08
CA GLY A 50 -1.54 -25.37 -20.49
C GLY A 50 -1.57 -25.13 -18.97
N HIS A 51 -0.41 -25.14 -18.30
CA HIS A 51 -0.31 -24.83 -16.88
C HIS A 51 -0.62 -23.36 -16.57
N THR A 52 -1.22 -23.10 -15.41
CA THR A 52 -1.65 -21.77 -14.97
C THR A 52 -0.86 -21.35 -13.74
N LEU A 53 -0.19 -20.19 -13.74
CA LEU A 53 0.58 -19.69 -12.61
C LEU A 53 0.01 -18.39 -12.03
N CYS A 54 0.18 -18.19 -10.72
CA CYS A 54 0.01 -16.87 -10.10
C CYS A 54 1.22 -15.97 -10.36
N GLU A 55 1.07 -14.66 -10.24
CA GLU A 55 2.14 -13.69 -10.50
C GLU A 55 3.47 -13.98 -9.76
N PRO A 56 3.50 -14.34 -8.45
CA PRO A 56 4.74 -14.70 -7.78
C PRO A 56 5.43 -15.92 -8.39
N CYS A 57 4.69 -16.99 -8.68
CA CYS A 57 5.23 -18.20 -9.30
C CYS A 57 5.71 -17.93 -10.73
N TYR A 58 4.95 -17.16 -11.52
CA TYR A 58 5.35 -16.77 -12.87
C TYR A 58 6.65 -15.95 -12.89
N LYS A 59 6.80 -14.97 -11.98
CA LYS A 59 8.03 -14.16 -11.88
C LYS A 59 9.28 -14.99 -11.60
N ILE A 60 9.16 -16.03 -10.76
CA ILE A 60 10.26 -16.98 -10.49
C ILE A 60 10.64 -17.77 -11.76
N CYS A 61 9.64 -18.20 -12.55
CA CYS A 61 9.87 -18.90 -13.82
C CYS A 61 10.47 -17.96 -14.89
N ALA A 62 10.08 -16.69 -14.89
CA ALA A 62 10.56 -15.68 -15.84
C ALA A 62 11.97 -15.12 -15.53
N THR A 63 12.55 -15.39 -14.36
CA THR A 63 13.92 -14.97 -14.03
C THR A 63 15.03 -15.86 -14.57
N THR A 64 14.69 -16.99 -15.20
CA THR A 64 15.67 -17.88 -15.86
C THR A 64 15.86 -17.47 -17.32
N SER A 65 17.07 -17.63 -17.86
CA SER A 65 17.41 -17.25 -19.25
C SER A 65 16.61 -18.01 -20.31
N GLU A 66 16.15 -19.19 -19.95
CA GLU A 66 15.15 -19.99 -20.65
C GLU A 66 13.94 -20.05 -19.71
N CYS A 67 12.94 -19.19 -19.94
CA CYS A 67 11.74 -19.21 -19.10
C CYS A 67 11.08 -20.57 -19.23
N ALA A 68 11.07 -21.37 -18.17
CA ALA A 68 10.59 -22.75 -18.18
C ALA A 68 9.41 -22.93 -17.22
N CYS A 69 8.46 -23.77 -17.61
CA CYS A 69 7.36 -24.18 -16.74
C CYS A 69 7.90 -24.99 -15.55
N PRO A 70 7.47 -24.71 -14.30
CA PRO A 70 8.03 -25.32 -13.10
C PRO A 70 7.50 -26.74 -12.83
N LEU A 71 6.67 -27.30 -13.72
CA LEU A 71 5.98 -28.59 -13.54
C LEU A 71 6.42 -29.65 -14.55
N ASP A 72 6.69 -29.26 -15.80
CA ASP A 72 7.09 -30.15 -16.90
C ASP A 72 8.44 -29.76 -17.54
N GLY A 73 8.93 -28.54 -17.28
CA GLY A 73 10.18 -28.02 -17.86
C GLY A 73 10.03 -27.41 -19.26
N ASP A 74 8.80 -27.33 -19.82
CA ASP A 74 8.59 -26.81 -21.16
C ASP A 74 8.97 -25.32 -21.26
N VAL A 75 9.68 -24.97 -22.33
CA VAL A 75 10.14 -23.59 -22.58
C VAL A 75 8.96 -22.69 -22.94
N CYS A 76 8.70 -21.74 -22.06
CA CYS A 76 7.75 -20.66 -22.24
C CYS A 76 8.38 -19.59 -23.14
N ALA A 77 8.01 -19.55 -24.41
CA ALA A 77 8.47 -18.50 -25.33
C ALA A 77 8.15 -17.11 -24.77
N THR A 78 9.18 -16.28 -24.59
CA THR A 78 9.09 -14.94 -24.02
C THR A 78 8.38 -13.99 -24.97
N GLY A 79 7.04 -13.93 -24.85
CA GLY A 79 6.16 -13.13 -25.69
C GLY A 79 4.75 -13.72 -25.85
N GLU A 80 4.57 -15.02 -25.61
CA GLU A 80 3.29 -15.71 -25.84
C GLU A 80 2.49 -16.04 -24.58
N VAL A 81 3.01 -15.70 -23.39
CA VAL A 81 2.33 -15.93 -22.11
C VAL A 81 1.15 -14.97 -21.96
N THR A 82 -0.06 -15.48 -22.18
CA THR A 82 -1.29 -14.69 -21.95
C THR A 82 -1.56 -14.56 -20.45
N SER A 83 -1.80 -13.34 -19.99
CA SER A 83 -2.26 -13.07 -18.62
C SER A 83 -3.78 -12.84 -18.61
N LYS A 84 -4.41 -13.12 -17.46
CA LYS A 84 -5.86 -12.94 -17.27
C LYS A 84 -6.16 -12.50 -15.85
N ASP A 85 -6.73 -11.29 -15.75
CA ASP A 85 -7.33 -10.80 -14.51
C ASP A 85 -8.70 -11.43 -14.30
N TYR A 86 -8.98 -11.82 -13.07
CA TYR A 86 -10.29 -12.29 -12.63
C TYR A 86 -10.86 -11.28 -11.64
N PRO A 87 -11.84 -10.44 -12.04
CA PRO A 87 -12.44 -9.44 -11.17
C PRO A 87 -12.93 -10.05 -9.86
N ALA A 88 -12.61 -9.39 -8.76
CA ALA A 88 -12.78 -9.91 -7.41
C ALA A 88 -14.23 -10.32 -7.12
N GLU A 89 -15.19 -9.56 -7.63
CA GLU A 89 -16.63 -9.80 -7.47
C GLU A 89 -17.03 -11.19 -7.96
N ASN A 90 -16.41 -11.69 -9.03
CA ASN A 90 -16.75 -12.99 -9.62
C ASN A 90 -16.34 -14.16 -8.75
N LEU A 91 -15.23 -14.05 -8.00
CA LEU A 91 -14.84 -15.08 -7.04
C LEU A 91 -15.57 -14.89 -5.71
N LEU A 92 -15.67 -13.64 -5.23
CA LEU A 92 -16.24 -13.30 -3.93
C LEU A 92 -17.77 -13.55 -3.84
N ARG A 93 -18.48 -13.61 -4.98
CA ARG A 93 -19.88 -14.06 -5.04
C ARG A 93 -20.06 -15.57 -4.88
N ARG A 94 -19.02 -16.40 -5.06
CA ARG A 94 -19.13 -17.85 -4.91
C ARG A 94 -19.34 -18.21 -3.43
N LYS A 95 -20.12 -19.26 -3.19
CA LYS A 95 -20.44 -19.73 -1.84
C LYS A 95 -19.26 -20.49 -1.23
N VAL A 96 -18.99 -20.20 0.03
CA VAL A 96 -18.00 -20.88 0.88
C VAL A 96 -18.65 -21.34 2.18
N HIS A 97 -18.07 -22.38 2.77
CA HIS A 97 -18.38 -22.81 4.14
C HIS A 97 -17.70 -21.87 5.14
N CYS A 98 -18.32 -21.66 6.30
CA CYS A 98 -17.75 -20.87 7.39
C CYS A 98 -16.43 -21.50 7.90
N TRP A 99 -15.44 -20.69 8.30
CA TRP A 99 -14.19 -21.18 8.92
C TRP A 99 -14.42 -22.02 10.20
N ASN A 100 -15.57 -21.87 10.84
CA ASN A 100 -16.00 -22.67 11.99
C ASN A 100 -16.86 -23.89 11.60
N GLU A 101 -16.88 -24.35 10.34
CA GLU A 101 -17.59 -25.57 9.92
C GLU A 101 -17.14 -26.80 10.73
N ALA A 102 -15.83 -26.94 10.98
CA ALA A 102 -15.28 -28.00 11.84
C ALA A 102 -15.77 -27.93 13.31
N ASN A 103 -16.20 -26.75 13.76
CA ASN A 103 -16.82 -26.51 15.07
C ASN A 103 -18.36 -26.62 15.02
N GLY A 104 -18.93 -27.05 13.88
CA GLY A 104 -20.37 -27.27 13.69
C GLY A 104 -21.15 -26.11 13.07
N CYS A 105 -20.50 -25.05 12.59
CA CYS A 105 -21.19 -23.93 11.93
C CYS A 105 -21.80 -24.37 10.58
N PRO A 106 -23.13 -24.36 10.40
CA PRO A 106 -23.76 -24.83 9.15
C PRO A 106 -23.82 -23.75 8.06
N VAL A 107 -23.35 -22.53 8.35
CA VAL A 107 -23.60 -21.37 7.48
C VAL A 107 -22.73 -21.44 6.23
N THR A 108 -23.40 -21.44 5.08
CA THR A 108 -22.84 -21.36 3.74
C THR A 108 -23.24 -20.03 3.11
N LEU A 109 -22.26 -19.21 2.72
CA LEU A 109 -22.49 -17.80 2.39
C LEU A 109 -21.47 -17.30 1.33
N PRO A 110 -21.68 -16.13 0.67
CA PRO A 110 -20.73 -15.59 -0.30
C PRO A 110 -19.37 -15.30 0.33
N ALA A 111 -18.26 -15.59 -0.36
CA ALA A 111 -16.92 -15.35 0.16
C ALA A 111 -16.64 -13.88 0.56
N SER A 112 -17.35 -12.89 -0.01
CA SER A 112 -17.28 -11.49 0.46
C SER A 112 -17.78 -11.26 1.90
N GLN A 113 -18.65 -12.12 2.43
CA GLN A 113 -19.34 -11.91 3.71
C GLN A 113 -18.76 -12.74 4.87
N ILE A 114 -17.84 -13.68 4.60
CA ILE A 114 -17.37 -14.64 5.62
C ILE A 114 -16.66 -13.98 6.81
N ALA A 115 -15.86 -12.94 6.54
CA ALA A 115 -15.19 -12.17 7.58
C ALA A 115 -16.15 -11.34 8.45
N GLN A 116 -17.30 -10.91 7.89
CA GLN A 116 -18.35 -10.25 8.67
C GLN A 116 -19.05 -11.27 9.56
N HIS A 117 -19.54 -12.37 8.97
CA HIS A 117 -20.20 -13.47 9.68
C HIS A 117 -19.36 -13.98 10.86
N VAL A 118 -18.08 -14.30 10.64
CA VAL A 118 -17.20 -14.82 11.70
C VAL A 118 -16.95 -13.80 12.83
N ARG A 119 -16.93 -12.49 12.52
CA ARG A 119 -16.71 -11.44 13.52
C ARG A 119 -17.96 -11.03 14.30
N GLN A 120 -19.15 -11.11 13.69
CA GLN A 120 -20.36 -10.46 14.21
C GLN A 120 -21.53 -11.41 14.51
N GLU A 121 -21.55 -12.60 13.90
CA GLU A 121 -22.75 -13.48 13.90
C GLU A 121 -22.45 -14.93 14.30
N CYS A 122 -21.22 -15.41 14.09
CA CYS A 122 -20.89 -16.82 14.19
C CYS A 122 -20.77 -17.27 15.65
N GLU A 123 -21.83 -17.87 16.21
CA GLU A 123 -21.81 -18.37 17.60
C GLU A 123 -20.90 -19.61 17.82
N TYR A 124 -20.41 -20.21 16.73
CA TYR A 124 -19.56 -21.41 16.71
C TYR A 124 -18.05 -21.09 16.74
N HIS A 125 -17.67 -19.83 16.95
CA HIS A 125 -16.26 -19.51 17.20
C HIS A 125 -15.83 -19.98 18.59
N VAL A 126 -14.59 -20.44 18.70
CA VAL A 126 -13.99 -20.87 19.96
C VAL A 126 -13.51 -19.64 20.73
N THR A 127 -13.82 -19.59 22.02
CA THR A 127 -13.30 -18.58 22.97
C THR A 127 -12.81 -19.27 24.26
N ARG A 128 -12.18 -18.51 25.17
CA ARG A 128 -11.69 -19.04 26.45
C ARG A 128 -12.63 -18.68 27.59
N CYS A 129 -13.03 -19.69 28.37
CA CYS A 129 -13.81 -19.47 29.59
C CYS A 129 -12.97 -18.69 30.62
N PRO A 130 -13.45 -17.55 31.18
CA PRO A 130 -12.68 -16.76 32.14
C PRO A 130 -12.49 -17.43 33.50
N LYS A 131 -13.22 -18.51 33.81
CA LYS A 131 -13.13 -19.23 35.10
C LYS A 131 -12.18 -20.43 35.10
N CYS A 132 -12.04 -21.12 33.97
CA CYS A 132 -11.24 -22.35 33.86
C CYS A 132 -10.30 -22.39 32.65
N LEU A 133 -10.26 -21.32 31.84
CA LEU A 133 -9.45 -21.17 30.62
C LEU A 133 -9.68 -22.20 29.51
N ALA A 134 -10.62 -23.13 29.70
CA ALA A 134 -11.03 -24.10 28.69
C ALA A 134 -11.49 -23.39 27.40
N ALA A 135 -11.17 -24.00 26.26
CA ALA A 135 -11.73 -23.65 24.97
C ALA A 135 -13.20 -24.08 24.93
N VAL A 136 -14.11 -23.13 24.71
CA VAL A 136 -15.56 -23.35 24.67
C VAL A 136 -16.13 -22.58 23.47
N LEU A 137 -17.14 -23.14 22.78
CA LEU A 137 -17.86 -22.43 21.72
C LEU A 137 -18.63 -21.25 22.31
N CYS A 138 -18.65 -20.12 21.62
CA CYS A 138 -19.26 -18.87 22.14
C CYS A 138 -20.71 -19.07 22.62
N ARG A 139 -21.55 -19.76 21.83
CA ARG A 139 -22.93 -20.14 22.22
C ARG A 139 -23.03 -20.90 23.54
N ASP A 140 -22.04 -21.75 23.81
CA ASP A 140 -22.04 -22.65 24.96
C ASP A 140 -21.37 -22.03 26.19
N VAL A 141 -20.69 -20.88 26.09
CA VAL A 141 -20.04 -20.21 27.24
C VAL A 141 -21.02 -19.95 28.38
N CYS A 142 -22.21 -19.43 28.07
CA CYS A 142 -23.24 -19.17 29.07
C CYS A 142 -23.83 -20.45 29.67
N ALA A 143 -23.95 -21.53 28.88
CA ALA A 143 -24.38 -22.83 29.37
C ALA A 143 -23.31 -23.44 30.29
N HIS A 144 -22.06 -23.51 29.82
CA HIS A 144 -20.87 -23.95 30.55
C HIS A 144 -20.74 -23.23 31.91
N LEU A 145 -20.80 -21.90 31.93
CA LEU A 145 -20.69 -21.10 33.17
C LEU A 145 -21.82 -21.38 34.18
N LYS A 146 -23.00 -21.82 33.72
CA LYS A 146 -24.14 -22.24 34.56
C LYS A 146 -24.05 -23.72 34.96
N SER A 147 -23.54 -24.58 34.09
CA SER A 147 -23.46 -26.04 34.26
C SER A 147 -22.21 -26.44 35.06
N ARG A 148 -22.15 -26.03 36.34
CA ARG A 148 -21.06 -26.36 37.27
C ARG A 148 -19.66 -26.19 36.66
N CYS A 149 -19.41 -25.11 35.92
CA CYS A 149 -18.05 -24.69 35.56
C CYS A 149 -17.23 -24.50 36.85
N THR A 150 -16.51 -25.54 37.24
CA THR A 150 -15.52 -25.49 38.30
C THR A 150 -14.36 -24.65 37.80
N ALA A 151 -14.16 -23.49 38.41
CA ALA A 151 -12.83 -22.90 38.48
C ALA A 151 -11.85 -23.99 38.92
N LEU A 152 -10.62 -23.96 38.38
CA LEU A 152 -9.57 -24.97 38.57
C LEU A 152 -9.59 -25.57 39.98
N LYS A 153 -10.25 -26.72 40.12
CA LYS A 153 -10.25 -27.49 41.37
C LYS A 153 -9.10 -28.48 41.29
N THR A 154 -8.03 -28.17 42.01
CA THR A 154 -7.26 -29.19 42.72
C THR A 154 -8.23 -30.07 43.51
N HIS A 155 -7.91 -31.37 43.56
CA HIS A 155 -8.76 -32.46 44.04
C HIS A 155 -9.44 -32.21 45.41
N ASP A 156 -10.69 -32.68 45.53
CA ASP A 156 -11.42 -33.12 46.74
C ASP A 156 -11.68 -32.11 47.90
N THR A 157 -12.72 -32.24 48.73
CA THR A 157 -13.77 -33.28 48.85
C THR A 157 -15.14 -32.69 49.23
N LEU A 158 -16.19 -33.54 49.24
CA LEU A 158 -17.50 -33.36 49.89
C LEU A 158 -17.52 -34.24 51.18
N GLU A 159 -18.42 -34.18 52.15
CA GLU A 159 -19.68 -33.43 52.43
C GLU A 159 -19.53 -32.69 53.79
N ALA A 160 -20.28 -31.67 54.21
CA ALA A 160 -21.74 -31.44 54.35
C ALA A 160 -22.46 -32.34 55.38
N GLN A 161 -22.85 -31.71 56.52
CA GLN A 161 -23.89 -32.07 57.52
C GLN A 161 -23.40 -32.88 58.76
N GLN A 162 -23.84 -32.64 60.02
CA GLN A 162 -25.07 -32.03 60.57
C GLN A 162 -24.87 -31.44 62.00
N PHE A 163 -25.62 -30.37 62.32
CA PHE A 163 -26.05 -29.75 63.61
C PHE A 163 -25.48 -30.11 65.02
N ALA A 164 -25.24 -29.03 65.80
CA ALA A 164 -25.34 -28.84 67.28
C ALA A 164 -24.49 -29.76 68.20
N ASP A 165 -23.88 -29.31 69.30
CA ASP A 165 -24.18 -28.22 70.25
C ASP A 165 -22.86 -27.65 70.87
N GLY A 166 -22.93 -26.59 71.66
CA GLY A 166 -21.76 -25.77 72.04
C GLY A 166 -20.76 -26.40 73.03
N ASN A 167 -19.45 -26.16 72.79
CA ASN A 167 -18.38 -26.31 73.77
C ASN A 167 -17.12 -25.53 73.32
N GLU A 168 -16.45 -24.78 74.19
CA GLU A 168 -15.29 -23.91 73.83
C GLU A 168 -14.14 -24.67 73.14
N ASN A 169 -14.06 -25.99 73.34
CA ASN A 169 -13.13 -26.89 72.68
C ASN A 169 -13.25 -26.93 71.13
N THR A 170 -14.44 -26.72 70.54
CA THR A 170 -14.59 -26.75 69.07
C THR A 170 -14.03 -25.49 68.42
N GLN A 171 -14.15 -24.34 69.07
CA GLN A 171 -13.56 -23.09 68.59
C GLN A 171 -12.02 -23.15 68.63
N LEU A 172 -11.44 -23.70 69.70
CA LEU A 172 -9.99 -23.93 69.81
C LEU A 172 -9.48 -24.98 68.80
N ALA A 173 -10.28 -25.99 68.48
CA ALA A 173 -9.94 -26.97 67.44
C ALA A 173 -9.94 -26.33 66.05
N PHE A 174 -11.01 -25.61 65.69
CA PHE A 174 -11.13 -24.87 64.44
C PHE A 174 -10.01 -23.83 64.28
N GLU A 175 -9.69 -23.07 65.33
CA GLU A 175 -8.62 -22.07 65.27
C GLU A 175 -7.23 -22.71 65.08
N ARG A 176 -7.01 -23.92 65.61
CA ARG A 176 -5.78 -24.70 65.38
C ARG A 176 -5.71 -25.23 63.94
N GLU A 177 -6.81 -25.73 63.41
CA GLU A 177 -6.92 -26.27 62.05
C GLU A 177 -6.80 -25.16 60.98
N VAL A 178 -7.37 -23.98 61.25
CA VAL A 178 -7.16 -22.76 60.45
C VAL A 178 -5.70 -22.31 60.51
N LYS A 179 -5.07 -22.25 61.69
CA LYS A 179 -3.64 -21.91 61.81
C LYS A 179 -2.74 -22.90 61.08
N GLN A 180 -3.03 -24.20 61.15
CA GLN A 180 -2.31 -25.22 60.39
C GLN A 180 -2.51 -25.05 58.88
N SER A 181 -3.75 -24.81 58.43
CA SER A 181 -4.06 -24.55 57.02
C SER A 181 -3.35 -23.30 56.49
N VAL A 182 -3.21 -22.25 57.31
CA VAL A 182 -2.42 -21.05 56.96
C VAL A 182 -0.93 -21.38 56.81
N VAL A 183 -0.35 -22.15 57.74
CA VAL A 183 1.06 -22.59 57.64
C VAL A 183 1.30 -23.46 56.41
N GLU A 184 0.37 -24.36 56.07
CA GLU A 184 0.45 -25.18 54.86
C GLU A 184 0.26 -24.36 53.57
N LEU A 185 -0.57 -23.32 53.61
CA LEU A 185 -0.73 -22.37 52.50
C LEU A 185 0.54 -21.52 52.30
N ASP A 186 1.15 -21.01 53.38
CA ASP A 186 2.41 -20.27 53.31
C ASP A 186 3.55 -21.14 52.76
N ALA A 187 3.64 -22.40 53.18
CA ALA A 187 4.61 -23.36 52.63
C ALA A 187 4.40 -23.61 51.13
N LYS A 188 3.16 -23.80 50.67
CA LYS A 188 2.82 -23.96 49.26
C LYS A 188 3.06 -22.67 48.45
N LEU A 189 2.77 -21.51 49.03
CA LEU A 189 3.03 -20.20 48.41
C LEU A 189 4.53 -19.97 48.22
N ALA A 190 5.35 -20.30 49.21
CA ALA A 190 6.80 -20.26 49.13
C ALA A 190 7.35 -21.20 48.05
N GLN A 191 6.81 -22.42 47.92
CA GLN A 191 7.18 -23.34 46.85
C GLN A 191 6.85 -22.75 45.45
N VAL A 192 5.63 -22.27 45.25
CA VAL A 192 5.22 -21.65 43.97
C VAL A 192 6.08 -20.43 43.62
N TYR A 193 6.46 -19.62 44.63
CA TYR A 193 7.35 -18.48 44.44
C TYR A 193 8.75 -18.91 43.96
N LEU A 194 9.35 -19.94 44.58
CA LEU A 194 10.66 -20.48 44.19
C LEU A 194 10.62 -21.10 42.79
N GLU A 195 9.58 -21.87 42.47
CA GLU A 195 9.39 -22.45 41.13
C GLU A 195 9.21 -21.37 40.05
N SER A 196 8.44 -20.32 40.35
CA SER A 196 8.26 -19.16 39.47
C SER A 196 9.56 -18.37 39.25
N SER A 197 10.41 -18.21 40.27
CA SER A 197 11.74 -17.58 40.15
C SER A 197 12.62 -18.40 39.19
N SER A 198 12.69 -19.72 39.39
CA SER A 198 13.47 -20.61 38.51
C SER A 198 12.98 -20.62 37.06
N GLN A 199 11.67 -20.50 36.82
CA GLN A 199 11.12 -20.34 35.47
C GLN A 199 11.49 -18.98 34.87
N SER A 200 11.45 -17.89 35.65
CA SER A 200 11.87 -16.56 35.21
C SER A 200 13.36 -16.53 34.82
N GLU A 201 14.23 -17.16 35.60
CA GLU A 201 15.67 -17.27 35.30
C GLU A 201 15.91 -18.00 33.96
N LYS A 202 15.21 -19.11 33.72
CA LYS A 202 15.28 -19.87 32.45
C LYS A 202 14.79 -19.05 31.25
N LEU A 203 13.76 -18.21 31.43
CA LEU A 203 13.28 -17.30 30.38
C LEU A 203 14.32 -16.21 30.05
N VAL A 204 15.02 -15.68 31.05
CA VAL A 204 16.13 -14.74 30.84
C VAL A 204 17.29 -15.41 30.10
N GLU A 205 17.67 -16.64 30.47
CA GLU A 205 18.71 -17.39 29.79
C GLU A 205 18.35 -17.70 28.32
N LEU A 206 17.11 -18.10 28.04
CA LEU A 206 16.61 -18.34 26.69
C LEU A 206 16.59 -17.05 25.85
N SER A 207 16.14 -15.93 26.43
CA SER A 207 16.18 -14.62 25.78
C SER A 207 17.62 -14.23 25.39
N HIS A 208 18.58 -14.43 26.28
CA HIS A 208 19.99 -14.18 25.99
C HIS A 208 20.52 -15.05 24.84
N LYS A 209 20.19 -16.36 24.83
CA LYS A 209 20.57 -17.27 23.73
C LYS A 209 19.94 -16.88 22.39
N VAL A 210 18.67 -16.46 22.38
CA VAL A 210 17.99 -15.96 21.16
C VAL A 210 18.69 -14.70 20.64
N ASN A 211 19.08 -13.77 21.52
CA ASN A 211 19.80 -12.56 21.13
C ASN A 211 21.19 -12.88 20.56
N GLN A 212 21.96 -13.77 21.21
CA GLN A 212 23.26 -14.24 20.69
C GLN A 212 23.15 -14.92 19.31
N LEU A 213 22.10 -15.73 19.09
CA LEU A 213 21.83 -16.35 17.79
C LEU A 213 21.50 -15.28 16.73
N ASN A 214 20.68 -14.28 17.08
CA ASN A 214 20.31 -13.20 16.17
C ASN A 214 21.50 -12.30 15.80
N GLU A 215 22.36 -11.98 16.78
CA GLU A 215 23.64 -11.28 16.55
C GLU A 215 24.57 -12.10 15.65
N THR A 216 24.67 -13.41 15.87
CA THR A 216 25.49 -14.32 15.06
C THR A 216 24.99 -14.39 13.62
N LEU A 217 23.67 -14.53 13.42
CA LEU A 217 23.04 -14.53 12.10
C LEU A 217 23.27 -13.20 11.37
N THR A 218 23.06 -12.09 12.06
CA THR A 218 23.29 -10.73 11.53
C THR A 218 24.75 -10.55 11.13
N LYS A 219 25.71 -11.00 11.94
CA LYS A 219 27.14 -10.91 11.66
C LYS A 219 27.60 -11.79 10.50
N GLN A 220 27.03 -12.99 10.34
CA GLN A 220 27.40 -13.92 9.26
C GLN A 220 26.77 -13.53 7.91
N PHE A 221 25.49 -13.13 7.91
CA PHE A 221 24.72 -12.96 6.67
C PHE A 221 24.39 -11.51 6.31
N GLY A 222 24.36 -10.58 7.28
CA GLY A 222 24.13 -9.15 7.05
C GLY A 222 25.05 -8.55 5.98
N PRO A 223 26.39 -8.70 6.08
CA PRO A 223 27.32 -8.18 5.08
C PRO A 223 27.17 -8.79 3.67
N ALA A 224 26.50 -9.94 3.53
CA ALA A 224 26.17 -10.50 2.21
C ALA A 224 24.88 -9.88 1.66
N LEU A 225 23.86 -9.69 2.51
CA LEU A 225 22.62 -8.99 2.15
C LEU A 225 22.87 -7.53 1.75
N ASP A 226 23.71 -6.82 2.51
CA ASP A 226 24.07 -5.42 2.23
C ASP A 226 24.83 -5.27 0.91
N ARG A 227 25.76 -6.20 0.61
CA ARG A 227 26.48 -6.23 -0.68
C ARG A 227 25.54 -6.51 -1.84
N ASN A 228 24.70 -7.54 -1.74
CA ASN A 228 23.71 -7.85 -2.78
C ASN A 228 22.75 -6.68 -3.01
N ALA A 229 22.31 -5.99 -1.94
CA ALA A 229 21.48 -4.79 -2.06
C ALA A 229 22.21 -3.63 -2.74
N ALA A 230 23.49 -3.41 -2.44
CA ALA A 230 24.32 -2.41 -3.09
C ALA A 230 24.57 -2.73 -4.57
N GLU A 231 24.86 -3.99 -4.91
CA GLU A 231 25.05 -4.47 -6.28
C GLU A 231 23.78 -4.35 -7.12
N ILE A 232 22.62 -4.77 -6.59
CA ILE A 232 21.32 -4.59 -7.25
C ILE A 232 21.03 -3.10 -7.49
N LYS A 233 21.32 -2.23 -6.50
CA LYS A 233 21.14 -0.79 -6.62
C LYS A 233 22.08 -0.16 -7.66
N ALA A 234 23.33 -0.62 -7.73
CA ALA A 234 24.31 -0.18 -8.73
C ALA A 234 23.90 -0.62 -10.15
N LEU A 235 23.53 -1.90 -10.33
CA LEU A 235 23.02 -2.43 -11.60
C LEU A 235 21.75 -1.71 -12.05
N TYR A 236 20.81 -1.41 -11.14
CA TYR A 236 19.62 -0.64 -11.45
C TYR A 236 19.96 0.80 -11.87
N ALA A 237 20.91 1.45 -11.21
CA ALA A 237 21.39 2.79 -11.59
C ALA A 237 22.08 2.78 -12.97
N GLU A 238 22.97 1.82 -13.22
CA GLU A 238 23.67 1.65 -14.50
C GLU A 238 22.66 1.39 -15.64
N LYS A 239 21.71 0.46 -15.46
CA LYS A 239 20.68 0.18 -16.46
C LYS A 239 19.70 1.34 -16.64
N SER A 240 19.35 2.06 -15.58
CA SER A 240 18.55 3.28 -15.67
C SER A 240 19.27 4.37 -16.47
N GLU A 241 20.57 4.56 -16.26
CA GLU A 241 21.34 5.57 -17.01
C GLU A 241 21.63 5.14 -18.45
N SER A 242 21.89 3.85 -18.68
CA SER A 242 22.00 3.25 -20.02
C SER A 242 20.68 3.40 -20.80
N LEU A 243 19.53 3.13 -20.16
CA LEU A 243 18.21 3.34 -20.75
C LEU A 243 17.91 4.83 -20.99
N ARG A 244 18.22 5.71 -20.04
CA ARG A 244 18.13 7.17 -20.22
C ARG A 244 18.98 7.65 -21.38
N THR A 245 20.20 7.13 -21.52
CA THR A 245 21.12 7.45 -22.61
C THR A 245 20.55 6.96 -23.93
N ALA A 246 20.13 5.70 -24.03
CA ALA A 246 19.51 5.14 -25.23
C ALA A 246 18.24 5.90 -25.64
N ILE A 247 17.37 6.27 -24.69
CA ILE A 247 16.19 7.12 -24.92
C ILE A 247 16.62 8.52 -25.39
N THR A 248 17.65 9.12 -24.78
CA THR A 248 18.17 10.44 -25.21
C THR A 248 18.71 10.36 -26.64
N SER A 249 19.51 9.34 -26.96
CA SER A 249 20.06 9.12 -28.31
C SER A 249 18.96 8.86 -29.34
N ALA A 250 17.94 8.07 -29.00
CA ALA A 250 16.77 7.85 -29.85
C ALA A 250 15.96 9.15 -30.06
N LEU A 251 15.82 9.98 -29.03
CA LEU A 251 15.19 11.29 -29.12
C LEU A 251 16.02 12.29 -29.94
N THR A 252 17.37 12.23 -29.93
CA THR A 252 18.21 13.07 -30.81
C THR A 252 18.16 12.66 -32.28
N LEU A 253 17.65 11.46 -32.61
CA LEU A 253 17.39 11.02 -33.99
C LEU A 253 16.00 11.44 -34.50
N VAL A 254 15.14 11.97 -33.62
CA VAL A 254 13.89 12.63 -33.99
C VAL A 254 14.14 14.14 -33.97
N PRO A 255 13.95 14.87 -35.07
CA PRO A 255 13.99 16.33 -35.04
C PRO A 255 12.92 16.84 -34.06
N ASN A 256 13.34 17.32 -32.89
CA ASN A 256 12.42 17.75 -31.85
C ASN A 256 11.95 19.19 -32.10
N ASP A 257 11.28 19.38 -33.26
CA ASP A 257 10.56 20.58 -33.68
C ASP A 257 9.30 20.84 -32.84
N THR A 258 9.15 20.13 -31.70
CA THR A 258 8.10 20.36 -30.71
C THR A 258 8.24 21.75 -30.13
N LYS A 259 7.57 22.70 -30.78
CA LYS A 259 7.46 24.10 -30.34
C LYS A 259 6.26 24.35 -29.42
N THR A 260 5.30 23.42 -29.34
CA THR A 260 4.06 23.57 -28.56
C THR A 260 3.90 22.49 -27.48
N HIS A 261 3.39 22.88 -26.31
CA HIS A 261 2.90 21.98 -25.26
C HIS A 261 1.49 22.39 -24.83
N GLN A 262 0.59 21.45 -24.59
CA GLN A 262 -0.79 21.72 -24.15
C GLN A 262 -1.09 20.93 -22.88
N ARG A 263 -1.80 21.57 -21.92
CA ARG A 263 -2.21 20.93 -20.67
C ARG A 263 -3.53 21.49 -20.17
N VAL A 264 -4.12 20.76 -19.24
CA VAL A 264 -5.18 21.29 -18.36
C VAL A 264 -4.52 21.81 -17.07
N ILE A 265 -5.06 22.90 -16.53
CA ILE A 265 -4.82 23.38 -15.17
C ILE A 265 -6.11 23.10 -14.38
N THR A 266 -6.02 22.22 -13.39
CA THR A 266 -7.09 21.87 -12.43
C THR A 266 -6.91 22.64 -11.13
N GLY A 267 -7.98 22.85 -10.36
CA GLY A 267 -7.88 23.53 -9.06
C GLY A 267 -7.88 25.06 -9.19
N TYR A 268 -8.55 25.60 -10.21
CA TYR A 268 -8.51 27.01 -10.57
C TYR A 268 -8.98 27.93 -9.44
N ALA A 269 -10.08 27.59 -8.77
CA ALA A 269 -10.62 28.32 -7.63
C ALA A 269 -9.64 28.32 -6.44
N ALA A 270 -9.01 27.18 -6.14
CA ALA A 270 -8.01 27.09 -5.09
C ALA A 270 -6.73 27.89 -5.41
N LEU A 271 -6.33 27.95 -6.68
CA LEU A 271 -5.22 28.79 -7.15
C LEU A 271 -5.54 30.30 -7.00
N LYS A 272 -6.78 30.71 -7.29
CA LYS A 272 -7.26 32.08 -7.05
C LYS A 272 -7.33 32.42 -5.57
N GLU A 273 -7.96 31.56 -4.74
CA GLU A 273 -8.07 31.76 -3.29
C GLU A 273 -6.68 31.91 -2.65
N LYS A 274 -5.74 31.04 -3.04
CA LYS A 274 -4.36 31.13 -2.60
C LYS A 274 -3.71 32.45 -3.03
N ALA A 275 -3.91 32.92 -4.25
CA ALA A 275 -3.38 34.20 -4.70
C ALA A 275 -3.98 35.40 -3.95
N PHE A 276 -5.26 35.35 -3.56
CA PHE A 276 -5.88 36.39 -2.73
C PHE A 276 -5.28 36.47 -1.31
N LYS A 277 -4.84 35.33 -0.77
CA LYS A 277 -4.31 35.18 0.59
C LYS A 277 -2.79 35.42 0.68
N ASP A 278 -2.04 34.83 -0.24
CA ASP A 278 -0.57 34.80 -0.24
C ASP A 278 0.04 35.80 -1.26
N ASP A 279 -0.78 36.75 -1.73
CA ASP A 279 -0.58 37.71 -2.84
C ASP A 279 -0.30 37.09 -4.23
N TRP A 280 0.14 35.84 -4.31
CA TRP A 280 0.30 35.10 -5.56
C TRP A 280 0.20 33.57 -5.42
N SER A 281 -0.07 32.89 -6.54
CA SER A 281 0.10 31.45 -6.70
C SER A 281 0.62 31.09 -8.10
N TRP A 282 1.14 29.87 -8.29
CA TRP A 282 1.62 29.39 -9.60
C TRP A 282 1.03 28.03 -9.94
N SER A 283 0.80 27.79 -11.24
CA SER A 283 0.55 26.46 -11.79
C SER A 283 1.58 26.15 -12.88
N MET A 284 2.77 25.72 -12.47
CA MET A 284 3.86 25.30 -13.36
C MET A 284 3.59 23.91 -13.96
N SER A 285 4.14 23.64 -15.14
CA SER A 285 4.15 22.31 -15.77
C SER A 285 5.22 21.41 -15.16
N ASN A 286 5.22 20.14 -15.55
CA ASN A 286 6.45 19.33 -15.53
C ASN A 286 7.48 19.93 -16.49
N GLN A 287 8.75 19.57 -16.33
CA GLN A 287 9.82 19.95 -17.26
C GLN A 287 9.56 19.34 -18.64
N VAL A 288 9.64 20.15 -19.68
CA VAL A 288 9.43 19.77 -21.08
C VAL A 288 10.51 20.37 -21.97
N TYR A 289 10.95 19.61 -22.96
CA TYR A 289 11.80 20.12 -24.03
C TYR A 289 10.94 20.81 -25.08
N LEU A 290 11.17 22.11 -25.32
CA LEU A 290 10.51 22.88 -26.36
C LEU A 290 11.55 23.72 -27.11
N ARG A 291 11.63 23.54 -28.44
CA ARG A 291 12.76 24.01 -29.26
C ARG A 291 14.11 23.67 -28.62
N ARG A 292 14.27 22.42 -28.14
CA ARG A 292 15.50 21.88 -27.51
C ARG A 292 15.90 22.50 -26.15
N TYR A 293 15.31 23.62 -25.73
CA TYR A 293 15.45 24.14 -24.36
C TYR A 293 14.60 23.33 -23.37
N LEU A 294 15.17 22.96 -22.22
CA LEU A 294 14.41 22.35 -21.11
C LEU A 294 13.76 23.44 -20.26
N MET A 295 12.44 23.43 -20.15
CA MET A 295 11.69 24.45 -19.43
C MET A 295 10.44 23.92 -18.73
N SER A 296 10.01 24.64 -17.69
CA SER A 296 8.65 24.55 -17.16
C SER A 296 7.93 25.86 -17.43
N TRP A 297 6.63 25.79 -17.69
CA TRP A 297 5.81 26.97 -17.99
C TRP A 297 4.44 26.87 -17.33
N GLY A 298 3.71 27.98 -17.23
CA GLY A 298 2.40 27.96 -16.60
C GLY A 298 1.71 29.31 -16.53
N LEU A 299 0.82 29.41 -15.54
CA LEU A 299 0.20 30.65 -15.12
C LEU A 299 0.65 31.03 -13.71
N CYS A 300 1.00 32.31 -13.55
CA CYS A 300 1.02 32.99 -12.27
C CYS A 300 -0.34 33.66 -12.04
N PHE A 301 -0.88 33.48 -10.85
CA PHE A 301 -2.06 34.19 -10.37
C PHE A 301 -1.52 35.25 -9.41
N GLU A 302 -1.62 36.53 -9.75
CA GLU A 302 -1.13 37.65 -8.92
C GLU A 302 -2.33 38.51 -8.51
N LYS A 303 -2.43 38.83 -7.21
CA LYS A 303 -3.46 39.71 -6.68
C LYS A 303 -3.19 41.16 -7.06
N GLU A 304 -4.21 41.84 -7.55
CA GLU A 304 -4.14 43.25 -7.91
C GLU A 304 -5.43 43.96 -7.46
N GLY A 305 -5.32 44.70 -6.36
CA GLY A 305 -6.48 45.21 -5.63
C GLY A 305 -7.39 44.08 -5.18
N ASP A 306 -8.66 44.17 -5.57
CA ASP A 306 -9.71 43.17 -5.29
C ASP A 306 -9.87 42.12 -6.41
N SER A 307 -8.95 42.10 -7.39
CA SER A 307 -8.93 41.15 -8.50
C SER A 307 -7.70 40.24 -8.45
N VAL A 308 -7.70 39.18 -9.27
CA VAL A 308 -6.54 38.32 -9.53
C VAL A 308 -6.29 38.31 -11.03
N HIS A 309 -5.05 38.63 -11.43
CA HIS A 309 -4.58 38.57 -12.81
C HIS A 309 -3.87 37.25 -13.10
N LEU A 310 -4.16 36.66 -14.26
CA LEU A 310 -3.48 35.49 -14.81
C LEU A 310 -2.37 35.97 -15.75
N GLN A 311 -1.13 35.61 -15.45
CA GLN A 311 0.06 36.02 -16.20
C GLN A 311 0.82 34.79 -16.69
N LEU A 312 1.44 34.86 -17.87
CA LEU A 312 2.34 33.79 -18.32
C LEU A 312 3.57 33.72 -17.41
N CYS A 313 3.99 32.51 -17.04
CA CYS A 313 5.25 32.27 -16.37
C CYS A 313 6.10 31.16 -17.04
N VAL A 314 7.42 31.34 -16.98
CA VAL A 314 8.42 30.45 -17.59
C VAL A 314 9.59 30.27 -16.63
N GLN A 315 10.21 29.09 -16.64
CA GLN A 315 11.46 28.79 -15.96
C GLN A 315 12.32 27.88 -16.84
N LEU A 316 13.57 28.28 -17.11
CA LEU A 316 14.55 27.42 -17.79
C LEU A 316 15.27 26.51 -16.78
N HIS A 317 15.56 25.29 -17.20
CA HIS A 317 16.29 24.27 -16.45
C HIS A 317 17.52 23.81 -17.23
N GLU A 318 18.50 23.25 -16.52
CA GLU A 318 19.70 22.64 -17.11
C GLU A 318 19.30 21.48 -18.05
N GLY A 319 19.52 21.67 -19.36
CA GLY A 319 19.16 20.73 -20.40
C GLY A 319 20.37 19.98 -20.98
N LYS A 320 20.16 18.72 -21.35
CA LYS A 320 21.15 17.90 -22.08
C LYS A 320 21.61 18.48 -23.43
N GLU A 321 20.90 19.46 -23.98
CA GLU A 321 21.22 20.09 -25.26
C GLU A 321 21.86 21.48 -25.10
N ASP A 322 22.05 21.99 -23.87
CA ASP A 322 22.45 23.37 -23.58
C ASP A 322 23.81 23.80 -24.16
N ASP A 323 24.67 22.86 -24.56
CA ASP A 323 25.94 23.13 -25.27
C ASP A 323 25.75 23.45 -26.76
N PHE A 324 24.57 23.19 -27.31
CA PHE A 324 24.23 23.32 -28.73
C PHE A 324 23.14 24.36 -29.01
N LEU A 325 22.92 25.28 -28.07
CA LEU A 325 21.87 26.30 -28.10
C LEU A 325 22.45 27.71 -27.90
N ASP A 326 21.75 28.71 -28.43
CA ASP A 326 22.09 30.11 -28.25
C ASP A 326 21.73 30.58 -26.84
N TRP A 327 22.63 31.37 -26.24
CA TRP A 327 22.48 31.90 -24.88
C TRP A 327 22.86 33.38 -24.81
N PRO A 328 22.07 34.24 -24.12
CA PRO A 328 20.80 33.93 -23.47
C PRO A 328 19.71 33.53 -24.48
N ALA A 329 18.75 32.72 -24.05
CA ALA A 329 17.63 32.31 -24.88
C ALA A 329 16.82 33.54 -25.33
N THR A 330 16.63 33.68 -26.66
CA THR A 330 16.01 34.85 -27.30
C THR A 330 14.58 34.61 -27.77
N ASN A 331 14.10 33.36 -27.75
CA ASN A 331 12.79 32.99 -28.28
C ASN A 331 11.64 33.63 -27.48
N ASP A 332 10.67 34.20 -28.21
CA ASP A 332 9.43 34.68 -27.62
C ASP A 332 8.52 33.52 -27.17
N PHE A 333 7.71 33.78 -26.16
CA PHE A 333 6.75 32.83 -25.60
C PHE A 333 5.32 33.29 -25.81
N LYS A 334 4.43 32.35 -26.16
CA LYS A 334 2.98 32.58 -26.27
C LYS A 334 2.23 31.53 -25.47
N LEU A 335 1.35 31.95 -24.57
CA LEU A 335 0.38 31.08 -23.90
C LEU A 335 -1.03 31.43 -24.38
N SER A 336 -1.78 30.41 -24.76
CA SER A 336 -3.14 30.51 -25.26
C SER A 336 -4.05 29.86 -24.21
N ILE A 337 -4.92 30.64 -23.56
CA ILE A 337 -6.03 30.11 -22.76
C ILE A 337 -7.17 29.80 -23.73
N ILE A 338 -7.57 28.54 -23.83
CA ILE A 338 -8.46 28.04 -24.89
C ILE A 338 -9.84 27.80 -24.30
N HIS A 339 -10.86 28.46 -24.85
CA HIS A 339 -12.25 28.23 -24.48
C HIS A 339 -12.62 26.76 -24.80
N PRO A 340 -13.17 25.99 -23.84
CA PRO A 340 -13.34 24.53 -23.99
C PRO A 340 -14.26 24.14 -25.15
N GLU A 341 -15.30 24.93 -25.41
CA GLU A 341 -16.31 24.66 -26.44
C GLU A 341 -16.01 25.37 -27.76
N THR A 342 -16.00 26.70 -27.79
CA THR A 342 -15.78 27.51 -29.01
C THR A 342 -14.36 27.45 -29.59
N ARG A 343 -13.37 26.97 -28.81
CA ARG A 343 -11.93 26.99 -29.15
C ARG A 343 -11.33 28.38 -29.40
N GLN A 344 -12.04 29.45 -29.03
CA GLN A 344 -11.47 30.80 -29.03
C GLN A 344 -10.27 30.86 -28.07
N GLU A 345 -9.25 31.63 -28.43
CA GLU A 345 -8.00 31.72 -27.66
C GLU A 345 -7.80 33.13 -27.09
N ARG A 346 -7.48 33.22 -25.80
CA ARG A 346 -6.95 34.44 -25.15
C ARG A 346 -5.44 34.30 -25.02
N LEU A 347 -4.70 35.27 -25.56
CA LEU A 347 -3.25 35.17 -25.71
C LEU A 347 -2.52 36.00 -24.64
N LEU A 348 -1.64 35.34 -23.89
CA LEU A 348 -0.58 35.95 -23.10
C LEU A 348 0.74 35.79 -23.86
N ARG A 349 1.65 36.76 -23.76
CA ARG A 349 2.99 36.73 -24.35
C ARG A 349 4.05 37.12 -23.35
N GLY A 350 5.26 36.65 -23.58
CA GLY A 350 6.45 37.08 -22.87
C GLY A 350 7.66 37.04 -23.76
N SER A 351 8.44 38.12 -23.78
CA SER A 351 9.72 38.21 -24.49
C SER A 351 10.88 38.20 -23.48
N PRO A 352 11.97 37.45 -23.73
CA PRO A 352 13.21 37.60 -22.97
C PRO A 352 13.74 39.03 -22.88
N SER A 353 13.44 39.91 -23.86
CA SER A 353 13.85 41.32 -23.83
C SER A 353 13.15 42.17 -22.77
N GLU A 354 12.04 41.69 -22.20
CA GLU A 354 11.30 42.36 -21.12
C GLU A 354 11.84 41.99 -19.72
N ALA A 355 12.84 41.12 -19.62
CA ALA A 355 13.29 40.53 -18.37
C ALA A 355 14.82 40.63 -18.15
N PRO A 356 15.30 40.66 -16.89
CA PRO A 356 16.74 40.60 -16.62
C PRO A 356 17.36 39.27 -17.09
N ASN A 357 18.54 39.33 -17.72
CA ASN A 357 19.24 38.17 -18.33
C ASN A 357 19.32 36.92 -17.43
N LYS A 358 19.38 37.07 -16.10
CA LYS A 358 19.45 35.96 -15.13
C LYS A 358 18.36 34.88 -15.28
N HIS A 359 17.24 35.18 -15.95
CA HIS A 359 16.16 34.23 -16.21
C HIS A 359 16.40 33.40 -17.48
N PHE A 360 17.18 33.93 -18.43
CA PHE A 360 17.35 33.39 -19.79
C PHE A 360 18.80 33.08 -20.18
N SER A 361 19.80 33.45 -19.36
CA SER A 361 21.18 32.95 -19.49
C SER A 361 21.26 31.42 -19.36
N ARG A 362 22.32 30.82 -19.90
CA ARG A 362 22.59 29.37 -19.74
C ARG A 362 22.54 28.97 -18.27
N PRO A 363 21.75 27.95 -17.88
CA PRO A 363 21.74 27.44 -16.51
C PRO A 363 23.14 27.00 -16.06
N ILE A 364 23.59 27.53 -14.92
CA ILE A 364 24.86 27.16 -14.25
C ILE A 364 24.59 26.18 -13.09
N LYS A 365 23.32 26.05 -12.70
CA LYS A 365 22.78 25.11 -11.73
C LYS A 365 21.58 24.43 -12.40
N THR A 366 20.97 23.48 -11.70
CA THR A 366 19.76 22.76 -12.12
C THR A 366 18.63 23.63 -12.70
N SER A 367 18.48 24.90 -12.29
CA SER A 367 17.45 25.81 -12.84
C SER A 367 17.79 27.30 -12.67
N ASN A 368 17.32 28.11 -13.62
CA ASN A 368 17.24 29.57 -13.47
C ASN A 368 16.08 29.96 -12.53
N PRO A 369 16.06 31.19 -11.98
CA PRO A 369 14.89 31.71 -11.28
C PRO A 369 13.70 31.84 -12.23
N PRO A 370 12.46 31.49 -11.82
CA PRO A 370 11.27 31.66 -12.65
C PRO A 370 10.99 33.15 -12.92
N ILE A 371 10.31 33.43 -14.03
CA ILE A 371 9.85 34.77 -14.43
C ILE A 371 8.35 34.75 -14.75
N ARG A 372 7.67 35.88 -14.52
CA ARG A 372 6.28 36.14 -14.94
C ARG A 372 6.21 37.40 -15.80
N PHE A 373 5.34 37.38 -16.80
CA PHE A 373 5.16 38.46 -17.76
C PHE A 373 3.84 39.19 -17.48
N ARG A 374 3.95 40.38 -16.87
CA ARG A 374 2.77 41.17 -16.45
C ARG A 374 2.06 41.86 -17.61
N ASN A 375 2.82 42.29 -18.62
CA ASN A 375 2.35 43.18 -19.70
C ASN A 375 1.20 42.63 -20.55
N THR A 376 0.95 41.32 -20.49
CA THR A 376 -0.13 40.63 -21.22
C THR A 376 -1.07 39.84 -20.33
N GLY A 377 -1.07 40.12 -19.01
CA GLY A 377 -1.95 39.46 -18.06
C GLY A 377 -3.44 39.73 -18.33
N VAL A 378 -4.31 38.81 -17.89
CA VAL A 378 -5.77 38.93 -18.02
C VAL A 378 -6.47 38.78 -16.67
N GLU A 379 -7.48 39.59 -16.40
CA GLU A 379 -8.27 39.48 -15.17
C GLU A 379 -9.02 38.15 -15.08
N SER A 380 -8.94 37.47 -13.94
CA SER A 380 -9.65 36.22 -13.66
C SER A 380 -11.15 36.33 -13.86
N CYS A 381 -11.77 37.41 -13.38
CA CYS A 381 -13.21 37.66 -13.55
C CYS A 381 -13.63 37.70 -15.02
N SER A 382 -12.76 38.18 -15.91
CA SER A 382 -13.00 38.17 -17.35
C SER A 382 -12.87 36.78 -17.96
N VAL A 383 -11.99 35.93 -17.45
CA VAL A 383 -11.76 34.55 -17.92
C VAL A 383 -12.92 33.65 -17.49
N GLU A 384 -13.44 33.86 -16.27
CA GLU A 384 -14.61 33.18 -15.72
C GLU A 384 -15.90 33.60 -16.46
N ARG A 385 -16.18 34.91 -16.53
CA ARG A 385 -17.39 35.45 -17.17
C ARG A 385 -17.55 35.03 -18.62
N ASP A 386 -16.44 34.99 -19.36
CA ASP A 386 -16.43 34.66 -20.79
C ASP A 386 -16.30 33.13 -21.05
N GLY A 387 -16.50 32.27 -20.04
CA GLY A 387 -16.68 30.82 -20.21
C GLY A 387 -15.40 29.99 -20.40
N TYR A 388 -14.21 30.55 -20.19
CA TYR A 388 -12.95 29.82 -20.36
C TYR A 388 -12.68 28.83 -19.22
N VAL A 389 -13.23 29.08 -18.02
CA VAL A 389 -13.18 28.16 -16.88
C VAL A 389 -14.40 27.25 -16.92
N LYS A 390 -14.18 25.93 -16.90
CA LYS A 390 -15.25 24.92 -16.81
C LYS A 390 -14.83 23.82 -15.85
N GLU A 391 -15.72 23.38 -14.96
CA GLU A 391 -15.47 22.29 -13.99
C GLU A 391 -14.16 22.48 -13.18
N ASP A 392 -13.92 23.73 -12.75
CA ASP A 392 -12.70 24.17 -12.04
C ASP A 392 -11.37 23.97 -12.82
N GLN A 393 -11.46 23.98 -14.15
CA GLN A 393 -10.36 23.74 -15.07
C GLN A 393 -10.18 24.85 -16.10
N LEU A 394 -8.92 25.06 -16.50
CA LEU A 394 -8.51 25.86 -17.67
C LEU A 394 -7.73 24.98 -18.65
N LEU A 395 -8.09 25.04 -19.94
CA LEU A 395 -7.28 24.47 -21.02
C LEU A 395 -6.27 25.51 -21.51
N VAL A 396 -4.97 25.19 -21.48
CA VAL A 396 -3.89 26.10 -21.90
C VAL A 396 -2.90 25.44 -22.85
N ARG A 397 -2.46 26.18 -23.87
CA ARG A 397 -1.42 25.78 -24.82
C ARG A 397 -0.30 26.82 -24.85
N PHE A 398 0.92 26.37 -24.63
CA PHE A 398 2.13 27.17 -24.72
C PHE A 398 2.86 26.89 -26.04
N GLU A 399 3.47 27.92 -26.62
CA GLU A 399 4.28 27.85 -27.82
C GLU A 399 5.55 28.69 -27.65
N VAL A 400 6.70 28.10 -28.00
CA VAL A 400 7.98 28.81 -28.14
C VAL A 400 8.10 29.25 -29.61
N LEU A 401 8.08 30.55 -29.82
CA LEU A 401 8.17 31.19 -31.13
C LEU A 401 9.63 31.16 -31.64
N PRO A 402 9.86 31.24 -32.97
CA PRO A 402 11.21 31.28 -33.53
C PRO A 402 11.97 32.53 -33.07
#